data_AF-A0A917RF54-F1
#
_entry.id   AF-A0A917RF54-F1
#
_cell.length_a   1.000
_cell.length_b   1.000
_cell.length_c   1.000
_cell.angle_alpha   90.00
_cell.angle_beta   90.00
_cell.angle_gamma   90.00
#
_symmetry.space_group_name_H-M   'P 1'
#
loop_
_entity.id
_entity.type
_entity.pdbx_description
1 polymer ?
#
loop_
_entity_poly.entity_id
_entity_poly.type
_entity_poly.pdbx_seq_one_letter_code
_entity_poly.pdbx_strand_id
1 'polypeptide(L)'
;MCNWEDDLVQLRWPWSFGANAVCLVDAQRNYRRFGAMEERFLKNVRPPAHDEPLDPGWRPIDPSRDSFEEPASSGEWPDDPAALYWWRPTFWRRNAHPTTPTPLPPEG
;
A
#
# COMPACT_ATOMS: atom_id res chain seq x y z
N MET A 1 -0.96 2.03 16.59
CA MET A 1 -0.52 1.77 15.19
C MET A 1 -0.96 0.37 14.76
N CYS A 2 -1.23 0.14 13.47
CA CYS A 2 -2.01 -0.99 12.92
C CYS A 2 -1.32 -2.38 12.85
N ASN A 3 -0.11 -2.50 13.41
CA ASN A 3 0.77 -3.68 13.38
C ASN A 3 1.33 -4.06 12.00
N TRP A 4 1.34 -3.12 11.05
CA TRP A 4 1.95 -3.28 9.71
C TRP A 4 3.48 -3.14 9.74
N GLU A 5 4.17 -4.05 9.05
CA GLU A 5 5.61 -3.95 8.78
C GLU A 5 5.84 -3.29 7.40
N ASP A 6 6.66 -2.24 7.32
CA ASP A 6 6.91 -1.56 6.04
C ASP A 6 7.83 -2.41 5.13
N ASP A 7 7.49 -2.49 3.85
CA ASP A 7 8.18 -3.34 2.88
C ASP A 7 8.19 -2.69 1.49
N LEU A 8 9.38 -2.46 0.94
CA LEU A 8 9.57 -1.84 -0.38
C LEU A 8 8.87 -2.63 -1.50
N VAL A 9 8.77 -3.96 -1.36
CA VAL A 9 8.04 -4.82 -2.30
C VAL A 9 6.55 -4.44 -2.31
N GLN A 10 5.96 -4.26 -1.13
CA GLN A 10 4.54 -3.91 -0.99
C GLN A 10 4.27 -2.42 -1.25
N LEU A 11 5.28 -1.55 -1.19
CA LEU A 11 5.19 -0.17 -1.69
C LEU A 11 5.22 -0.12 -3.22
N ARG A 12 6.01 -0.98 -3.86
CA ARG A 12 6.12 -1.06 -5.32
C ARG A 12 4.92 -1.78 -5.97
N TRP A 13 4.47 -2.86 -5.33
CA TRP A 13 3.40 -3.74 -5.81
C TRP A 13 2.37 -3.97 -4.70
N PRO A 14 1.44 -3.05 -4.47
CA PRO A 14 0.61 -3.03 -3.27
C PRO A 14 -0.46 -4.13 -3.20
N TRP A 15 -0.70 -4.84 -4.31
CA TRP A 15 -1.52 -6.06 -4.36
C TRP A 15 -0.74 -7.35 -4.15
N SER A 16 0.60 -7.27 -4.10
CA SER A 16 1.44 -8.44 -3.85
C SER A 16 1.60 -8.72 -2.35
N PHE A 17 1.93 -9.98 -2.05
CA PHE A 17 2.41 -10.37 -0.73
C PHE A 17 3.87 -9.94 -0.54
N GLY A 18 4.29 -9.82 0.72
CA GLY A 18 5.63 -9.41 1.09
C GLY A 18 5.92 -9.83 2.53
N ALA A 19 6.44 -8.91 3.34
CA ALA A 19 6.67 -9.14 4.77
C ALA A 19 5.38 -9.50 5.54
N ASN A 20 4.22 -9.06 5.04
CA ASN A 20 2.92 -9.24 5.66
C ASN A 20 2.10 -10.36 5.00
N ALA A 21 1.24 -11.03 5.78
CA ALA A 21 0.37 -12.11 5.30
C ALA A 21 -0.79 -11.62 4.41
N VAL A 22 -1.05 -10.31 4.41
CA VAL A 22 -2.01 -9.63 3.53
C VAL A 22 -1.28 -8.59 2.69
N CYS A 23 -1.81 -8.28 1.51
CA CYS A 23 -1.29 -7.19 0.69
C CYS A 23 -1.57 -5.82 1.33
N LEU A 24 -0.85 -4.79 0.91
CA LEU A 24 -0.98 -3.44 1.47
C LEU A 24 -2.39 -2.86 1.26
N VAL A 25 -3.00 -3.11 0.10
CA VAL A 25 -4.38 -2.66 -0.18
C VAL A 25 -5.38 -3.25 0.80
N ASP A 26 -5.28 -4.55 1.09
CA ASP A 26 -6.18 -5.21 2.04
C ASP A 26 -5.88 -4.81 3.48
N ALA A 27 -4.61 -4.61 3.86
CA ALA A 27 -4.24 -4.06 5.16
C ALA A 27 -4.86 -2.67 5.39
N GLN A 28 -4.87 -1.79 4.37
CA GLN A 28 -5.50 -0.48 4.46
C GLN A 28 -7.03 -0.58 4.62
N ARG A 29 -7.68 -1.51 3.91
CA ARG A 29 -9.12 -1.78 4.06
C ARG A 29 -9.46 -2.33 5.45
N ASN A 30 -8.65 -3.28 5.94
CA ASN A 30 -8.77 -3.88 7.26
C ASN A 30 -8.62 -2.84 8.37
N TYR A 31 -7.61 -1.95 8.25
CA TYR A 31 -7.42 -0.86 9.20
C TYR A 31 -8.63 0.07 9.25
N ARG A 32 -9.21 0.42 8.10
CA ARG A 32 -10.44 1.24 8.05
C ARG A 32 -11.65 0.53 8.67
N ARG A 33 -11.71 -0.80 8.59
CA ARG A 33 -12.84 -1.60 9.09
C ARG A 33 -12.76 -1.83 10.60
N PHE A 34 -11.57 -2.16 11.13
CA PHE A 34 -11.42 -2.59 12.52
C PHE A 34 -10.13 -2.11 13.22
N GLY A 35 -9.29 -1.30 12.58
CA GLY A 35 -8.15 -0.65 13.23
C GLY A 35 -6.84 -1.45 13.29
N ALA A 36 -6.76 -2.61 12.60
CA ALA A 36 -5.54 -3.40 12.46
C ALA A 36 -5.36 -3.88 11.01
N MET A 37 -4.14 -4.29 10.62
CA MET A 37 -3.90 -4.87 9.30
C MET A 37 -4.58 -6.24 9.11
N GLU A 38 -4.79 -6.99 10.20
CA GLU A 38 -5.44 -8.30 10.25
C GLU A 38 -6.18 -8.43 11.59
N GLU A 39 -7.29 -9.18 11.63
CA GLU A 39 -8.10 -9.33 12.85
C GLU A 39 -7.33 -9.96 14.02
N ARG A 40 -6.39 -10.89 13.73
CA ARG A 40 -5.57 -11.54 14.76
C ARG A 40 -4.72 -10.57 15.59
N PHE A 41 -4.44 -9.38 15.06
CA PHE A 41 -3.65 -8.34 15.74
C PHE A 41 -4.49 -7.32 16.50
N LEU A 42 -5.82 -7.46 16.56
CA LEU A 42 -6.70 -6.51 17.27
C LEU A 42 -6.30 -6.30 18.74
N LYS A 43 -5.72 -7.31 19.39
CA LYS A 43 -5.25 -7.22 20.79
C LYS A 43 -3.86 -6.59 20.93
N ASN A 44 -3.16 -6.40 19.81
CA ASN A 44 -1.78 -5.88 19.76
C ASN A 44 -1.72 -4.43 19.26
N VAL A 45 -2.84 -3.87 18.84
CA VAL A 45 -2.93 -2.50 18.32
C VAL A 45 -3.61 -1.57 19.32
N ARG A 46 -3.31 -0.28 19.17
CA ARG A 46 -4.07 0.82 19.79
C ARG A 46 -4.35 1.89 18.74
N PRO A 47 -5.39 2.73 18.93
CA PRO A 47 -5.56 3.95 18.16
C PRO A 47 -4.29 4.82 18.18
N PRO A 48 -4.01 5.61 17.13
CA PRO A 48 -2.96 6.62 17.14
C PRO A 48 -3.16 7.61 18.29
N ALA A 49 -2.07 8.03 18.92
CA ALA A 49 -2.11 9.12 19.89
C ALA A 49 -2.18 10.48 19.17
N HIS A 50 -2.55 11.54 19.89
CA HIS A 50 -2.67 12.89 19.32
C HIS A 50 -1.35 13.43 18.75
N ASP A 51 -0.23 13.01 19.32
CA ASP A 51 1.14 13.36 18.93
C ASP A 51 1.77 12.39 17.92
N GLU A 52 0.98 11.43 17.39
CA GLU A 52 1.37 10.53 16.31
C GLU A 52 0.56 10.83 15.03
N PRO A 53 0.66 12.05 14.47
CA PRO A 53 -0.08 12.39 13.27
C PRO A 53 0.45 11.58 12.07
N LEU A 54 -0.43 11.37 11.10
CA LEU A 54 -0.04 10.88 9.79
C LEU A 54 0.75 11.96 9.05
N ASP A 55 1.58 11.53 8.10
CA ASP A 55 2.17 12.44 7.10
C ASP A 55 1.03 13.22 6.40
N PRO A 56 1.14 14.56 6.25
CA PRO A 56 0.08 15.38 5.67
C PRO A 56 -0.34 14.98 4.24
N GLY A 57 0.55 14.35 3.48
CA GLY A 57 0.24 13.84 2.15
C GLY A 57 -0.45 12.49 2.17
N TRP A 58 -0.37 11.75 3.28
CA TRP A 58 -0.83 10.37 3.39
C TRP A 58 -2.32 10.23 3.09
N ARG A 59 -2.63 9.20 2.30
CA ARG A 59 -3.98 8.77 1.99
C ARG A 59 -3.97 7.29 1.63
N PRO A 60 -5.12 6.59 1.76
CA PRO A 60 -5.26 5.26 1.19
C PRO A 60 -4.92 5.24 -0.30
N ILE A 61 -4.47 4.08 -0.77
CA ILE A 61 -4.24 3.80 -2.17
C ILE A 61 -5.56 3.93 -2.92
N ASP A 62 -5.51 4.67 -4.03
CA ASP A 62 -6.62 4.87 -4.95
C ASP A 62 -6.21 4.36 -6.32
N PRO A 63 -6.69 3.17 -6.75
CA PRO A 63 -6.30 2.58 -8.04
C PRO A 63 -6.73 3.41 -9.27
N SER A 64 -7.63 4.38 -9.09
CA SER A 64 -8.03 5.31 -10.16
C SER A 64 -7.09 6.51 -10.30
N ARG A 65 -6.18 6.70 -9.34
CA ARG A 65 -5.21 7.81 -9.27
C ARG A 65 -3.76 7.34 -9.24
N ASP A 66 -3.49 6.23 -8.56
CA ASP A 66 -2.16 5.73 -8.30
C ASP A 66 -1.76 4.67 -9.32
N SER A 67 -0.69 4.94 -10.05
CA SER A 67 -0.14 4.01 -11.03
C SER A 67 0.98 3.18 -10.41
N PHE A 68 0.67 1.93 -10.06
CA PHE A 68 1.65 0.94 -9.59
C PHE A 68 2.09 0.01 -10.73
N GLU A 69 3.30 -0.53 -10.61
CA GLU A 69 3.76 -1.57 -11.53
C GLU A 69 3.12 -2.92 -11.16
N GLU A 70 3.26 -3.90 -12.05
CA GLU A 70 3.04 -5.31 -11.73
C GLU A 70 4.41 -6.00 -11.66
N PRO A 71 4.61 -7.02 -10.79
CA PRO A 71 5.88 -7.72 -10.69
C PRO A 71 6.40 -8.24 -12.05
N ALA A 72 5.48 -8.67 -12.93
CA ALA A 72 5.80 -9.19 -14.25
C ALA A 72 6.25 -8.13 -15.28
N SER A 73 6.05 -6.83 -15.01
CA SER A 73 6.31 -5.73 -15.95
C SER A 73 7.09 -4.57 -15.31
N SER A 74 7.97 -4.89 -14.35
CA SER A 74 8.71 -3.91 -13.56
C SER A 74 10.08 -3.56 -14.15
N GLY A 75 10.44 -2.27 -14.10
CA GLY A 75 11.78 -1.78 -14.46
C GLY A 75 12.81 -1.91 -13.33
N GLU A 76 13.89 -1.13 -13.40
CA GLU A 76 14.86 -1.01 -12.31
C GLU A 76 14.24 -0.42 -11.04
N TRP A 77 14.83 -0.71 -9.89
CA TRP A 77 14.44 -0.07 -8.63
C TRP A 77 14.88 1.39 -8.63
N PRO A 78 14.18 2.30 -7.91
CA PRO A 78 14.64 3.68 -7.79
C PRO A 78 15.87 3.74 -6.89
N ASP A 79 16.78 4.66 -7.19
CA ASP A 79 17.96 4.92 -6.35
C ASP A 79 17.58 5.36 -4.93
N ASP A 80 16.50 6.15 -4.82
CA ASP A 80 15.88 6.53 -3.55
C ASP A 80 14.61 5.70 -3.30
N PRO A 81 14.62 4.75 -2.34
CA PRO A 81 13.44 3.98 -1.97
C PRO A 81 12.24 4.85 -1.56
N ALA A 82 12.50 6.07 -1.09
CA ALA A 82 11.44 6.97 -0.68
C ALA A 82 10.60 7.50 -1.86
N ALA A 83 11.03 7.25 -3.09
CA ALA A 83 10.26 7.49 -4.31
C ALA A 83 9.12 6.48 -4.53
N LEU A 84 9.05 5.39 -3.74
CA LEU A 84 7.96 4.40 -3.79
C LEU A 84 6.73 4.81 -2.98
N TYR A 85 6.85 5.79 -2.08
CA TYR A 85 5.73 6.23 -1.25
C TYR A 85 4.72 7.05 -2.06
N TRP A 86 3.62 6.42 -2.49
CA TRP A 86 2.59 6.97 -3.42
C TRP A 86 1.96 8.29 -2.97
N TRP A 87 1.95 8.56 -1.67
CA TRP A 87 1.38 9.78 -1.12
C TRP A 87 2.33 10.99 -1.24
N ARG A 88 3.63 10.78 -1.40
CA ARG A 88 4.65 11.84 -1.42
C ARG A 88 4.75 12.52 -2.79
N PRO A 89 5.00 13.84 -2.85
CA PRO A 89 5.24 14.58 -4.10
C PRO A 89 6.28 13.95 -5.02
N THR A 90 7.25 13.25 -4.43
CA THR A 90 8.36 12.57 -5.10
C THR A 90 8.03 11.16 -5.60
N PHE A 91 6.77 10.69 -5.47
CA PHE A 91 6.38 9.38 -5.98
C PHE A 91 6.73 9.24 -7.46
N TRP A 92 7.58 8.27 -7.80
CA TRP A 92 8.20 8.14 -9.12
C TRP A 92 7.21 7.94 -10.29
N ARG A 93 6.00 7.44 -9.99
CA ARG A 93 4.93 7.19 -10.97
C ARG A 93 3.75 8.12 -10.80
N ARG A 94 3.93 9.25 -10.10
CA ARG A 94 2.89 10.28 -9.87
C ARG A 94 2.21 10.79 -11.14
N ASN A 95 2.97 10.88 -12.24
CA ASN A 95 2.48 11.39 -13.53
C ASN A 95 2.13 10.26 -14.51
N ALA A 96 2.25 8.99 -14.12
CA ALA A 96 1.86 7.88 -14.96
C ALA A 96 0.34 7.68 -14.91
N HIS A 97 -0.24 7.27 -16.03
CA HIS A 97 -1.66 6.91 -16.07
C HIS A 97 -1.88 5.59 -15.32
N PRO A 98 -2.88 5.50 -14.43
CA PRO A 98 -3.27 4.23 -13.85
C PRO A 98 -3.78 3.32 -14.96
N THR A 99 -3.18 2.14 -15.07
CA THR A 99 -3.73 1.06 -15.89
C THR A 99 -4.79 0.36 -15.07
N THR A 100 -6.04 0.38 -15.53
CA THR A 100 -7.11 -0.44 -14.95
C THR A 100 -6.66 -1.90 -14.99
N PRO A 101 -6.62 -2.63 -13.86
CA PRO A 101 -6.36 -4.05 -13.90
C PRO A 101 -7.44 -4.70 -14.77
N THR A 102 -7.05 -5.41 -15.83
CA THR A 102 -7.99 -6.26 -16.57
C THR A 102 -8.57 -7.25 -15.56
N PRO A 103 -9.91 -7.32 -15.38
CA PRO A 103 -10.48 -8.32 -14.50
C PRO A 103 -10.01 -9.70 -14.96
N LEU A 104 -9.41 -10.48 -14.06
CA LEU A 104 -9.17 -11.90 -14.35
C LEU A 104 -10.53 -12.54 -14.65
N PRO A 105 -10.65 -13.33 -15.73
CA PRO A 105 -11.90 -14.05 -15.99
C PRO A 105 -12.18 -14.97 -14.79
N PRO A 106 -13.47 -15.20 -14.44
CA PRO A 106 -13.80 -16.17 -13.40
C PRO A 106 -13.21 -17.52 -13.81
N GLU A 107 -12.44 -18.15 -12.92
CA GLU A 107 -12.00 -19.54 -13.09
C GLU A 107 -13.26 -20.39 -13.26
N GLY A 108 -13.36 -21.08 -14.40
CA GLY A 108 -14.46 -21.97 -14.75
C GLY A 108 -14.35 -23.34 -14.11
#